data_AF-A0A1J5P8U6-F1
#
_entry.id   AF-A0A1J5P8U6-F1
#
_cell.length_a   1.000
_cell.length_b   1.000
_cell.length_c   1.000
_cell.angle_alpha   90.00
_cell.angle_beta   90.00
_cell.angle_gamma   90.00
#
_symmetry.space_group_name_H-M   'P 1'
#
loop_
_entity.id
_entity.type
_entity.pdbx_description
1 polymer ?
#
loop_
_entity_poly.entity_id
_entity_poly.type
_entity_poly.pdbx_seq_one_letter_code
_entity_poly.pdbx_strand_id
1 'polypeptide(L)' 'MTTRGFKEAEAEKLAHLIADVLDAPNDEAVLARVLAEVKALTAKFPVYGA' A
#
# COMPACT_ATOMS: atom_id res chain seq x y z
N MET A 1 -7.85 3.22 13.18
CA MET A 1 -7.30 4.47 12.64
C MET A 1 -7.89 4.69 11.24
N THR A 2 -7.93 5.93 10.74
CA THR A 2 -8.53 6.41 9.45
C THR A 2 -10.00 6.05 9.11
N THR A 3 -10.61 6.81 8.19
CA THR A 3 -12.01 6.65 7.75
C THR A 3 -12.30 5.36 6.98
N ARG A 4 -11.26 4.67 6.48
CA ARG A 4 -11.37 3.40 5.74
C ARG A 4 -10.96 2.17 6.53
N GLY A 5 -10.66 2.31 7.83
CA GLY A 5 -10.37 1.19 8.72
C GLY A 5 -8.90 0.74 8.83
N PHE A 6 -7.94 1.46 8.23
CA PHE A 6 -6.51 1.14 8.41
C PHE A 6 -6.08 1.29 9.87
N LYS A 7 -5.33 0.35 10.44
CA LYS A 7 -4.68 0.52 11.74
C LYS A 7 -3.20 0.81 11.56
N GLU A 8 -2.51 0.95 12.67
CA GLU A 8 -1.10 1.32 12.77
C GLU A 8 -0.23 0.37 11.94
N ALA A 9 -0.52 -0.94 12.00
CA ALA A 9 0.19 -1.96 11.23
C ALA A 9 0.03 -1.79 9.70
N GLU A 10 -1.16 -1.43 9.22
CA GLU A 10 -1.37 -1.16 7.79
C GLU A 10 -0.69 0.13 7.34
N ALA A 11 -0.63 1.13 8.21
CA ALA A 11 0.08 2.38 7.92
C ALA A 11 1.60 2.18 7.89
N GLU A 12 2.15 1.39 8.81
CA GLU A 12 3.56 0.99 8.80
C GLU A 12 3.90 0.22 7.52
N LYS A 13 3.06 -0.76 7.15
CA LYS A 13 3.25 -1.49 5.88
C LYS A 13 3.21 -0.54 4.68
N LEU A 14 2.27 0.41 4.65
CA LEU A 14 2.20 1.40 3.58
C LEU A 14 3.45 2.28 3.52
N ALA A 15 4.01 2.68 4.67
CA ALA A 15 5.24 3.47 4.73
C ALA A 15 6.44 2.72 4.13
N HIS A 16 6.58 1.42 4.42
CA HIS A 16 7.62 0.59 3.80
C HIS A 16 7.46 0.49 2.28
N LEU A 17 6.24 0.30 1.79
CA LEU A 17 5.96 0.28 0.35
C LEU A 17 6.30 1.61 -0.33
N ILE A 18 6.10 2.74 0.35
CA ILE A 18 6.50 4.05 -0.16
C ILE A 18 8.04 4.17 -0.18
N ALA A 19 8.72 3.72 0.87
CA ALA A 19 10.18 3.73 0.93
C ALA A 19 10.80 2.90 -0.21
N ASP A 20 10.27 1.70 -0.47
CA ASP A 20 10.73 0.83 -1.56
C ASP A 20 10.68 1.53 -2.94
N VAL A 21 9.63 2.32 -3.19
CA VAL A 21 9.50 3.11 -4.44
C VAL A 21 10.48 4.28 -4.47
N LEU A 22 10.70 4.95 -3.34
CA LEU A 22 11.63 6.07 -3.27
C LEU A 22 13.09 5.62 -3.45
N ASP A 23 13.44 4.43 -2.96
CA ASP A 23 14.78 3.85 -3.11
C ASP A 23 15.04 3.34 -4.54
N ALA A 24 14.00 2.88 -5.24
CA ALA A 24 14.10 2.33 -6.60
C ALA A 24 13.02 2.88 -7.55
N PRO A 25 13.02 4.19 -7.85
CA PRO A 25 11.90 4.87 -8.53
C PRO A 25 11.71 4.47 -10.00
N ASN A 26 12.76 3.94 -10.64
CA ASN A 26 12.73 3.51 -12.04
C ASN A 26 12.81 1.99 -12.20
N ASP A 27 12.76 1.22 -11.10
CA ASP A 27 12.78 -0.24 -11.15
C ASP A 27 11.37 -0.76 -11.38
N GLU A 28 11.09 -1.20 -12.60
CA GLU A 28 9.77 -1.72 -13.00
C GLU A 28 9.34 -2.94 -12.16
N ALA A 29 10.26 -3.76 -11.67
CA ALA A 29 9.94 -4.91 -10.84
C ALA A 29 9.49 -4.47 -9.44
N VAL A 30 10.17 -3.48 -8.85
CA VAL A 30 9.77 -2.88 -7.57
C VAL A 30 8.41 -2.21 -7.69
N LEU A 31 8.20 -1.41 -8.75
CA LEU A 31 6.93 -0.74 -9.00
C LEU A 31 5.78 -1.75 -9.18
N ALA A 32 5.99 -2.83 -9.94
CA ALA A 32 4.99 -3.87 -10.15
C ALA A 32 4.63 -4.59 -8.84
N ARG A 33 5.62 -4.93 -8.01
CA ARG A 33 5.40 -5.54 -6.69
C ARG A 33 4.62 -4.61 -5.78
N VAL A 34 5.07 -3.36 -5.61
CA VAL A 34 4.43 -2.39 -4.72
C VAL A 34 2.99 -2.13 -5.16
N LEU A 35 2.73 -2.01 -6.46
CA LEU A 35 1.38 -1.84 -7.00
C LEU A 35 0.47 -3.03 -6.66
N ALA A 36 0.96 -4.27 -6.77
CA ALA A 36 0.20 -5.45 -6.38
C ALA A 36 -0.10 -5.47 -4.87
N GLU A 37 0.88 -5.12 -4.04
CA GLU A 37 0.72 -5.08 -2.57
C GLU A 37 -0.25 -3.98 -2.11
N VAL A 38 -0.18 -2.79 -2.71
CA VAL A 38 -1.11 -1.68 -2.43
C VAL A 38 -2.52 -2.06 -2.86
N LYS A 39 -2.70 -2.71 -4.02
CA LYS A 39 -4.01 -3.21 -4.45
C LYS A 39 -4.57 -4.23 -3.45
N ALA A 40 -3.76 -5.20 -3.02
CA ALA A 40 -4.18 -6.19 -2.04
C ALA A 40 -4.53 -5.57 -0.69
N LEU A 41 -3.77 -4.57 -0.22
CA LEU A 41 -4.05 -3.86 1.02
C LEU A 41 -5.36 -3.07 0.91
N THR A 42 -5.53 -2.30 -0.15
CA THR A 42 -6.72 -1.45 -0.33
C THR A 42 -8.00 -2.24 -0.58
N ALA A 43 -7.92 -3.43 -1.19
CA ALA A 43 -9.06 -4.33 -1.37
C ALA A 43 -9.62 -4.87 -0.06
N LYS A 44 -8.79 -5.02 0.99
CA LYS A 44 -9.23 -5.43 2.33
C LYS A 44 -10.02 -4.33 3.07
N PHE A 45 -9.89 -3.09 2.62
CA PHE A 45 -10.43 -1.90 3.26
C PHE A 45 -11.15 -1.01 2.22
N PRO A 46 -12.26 -1.50 1.64
CA PRO A 46 -13.03 -0.72 0.65
C PRO A 46 -13.61 0.55 1.31
N VAL A 47 -13.56 1.67 0.58
CA VAL A 47 -14.05 2.97 1.08
C VAL A 47 -15.57 3.06 0.96
N TYR A 48 -16.11 2.55 -0.14
CA TYR A 48 -17.53 2.40 -0.37
C TYR A 48 -17.83 0.91 -0.31
N GLY A 49 -18.50 0.47 0.74
CA GLY A 49 -18.97 -0.91 0.85
C GLY A 49 -19.93 -1.21 -0.29
N ALA A 50 -19.77 -2.37 -0.92
CA ALA A 50 -20.86 -3.00 -1.65
C ALA A 50 -21.78 -3.69 -0.63
#